data_AF-A0A0B4X1X1-F1
#
_entry.id   AF-A0A0B4X1X1-F1
#
_cell.length_a   1.000
_cell.length_b   1.000
_cell.length_c   1.000
_cell.angle_alpha   90.00
_cell.angle_beta   90.00
_cell.angle_gamma   90.00
#
_symmetry.space_group_name_H-M   'P 1'
#
loop_
_entity.id
_entity.type
_entity.pdbx_description
1 polymer ?
#
loop_
_entity_poly.entity_id
_entity_poly.type
_entity_poly.pdbx_seq_one_letter_code
_entity_poly.pdbx_strand_id
1 'polypeptide(L)' 'MRFTDALKETGATAGLQVHRSHGTADAYVERLKRDNGKLLILTREAFEIPASRGYAAEVRRRVG' A
#
# COMPACT_ATOMS: atom_id res chain seq x y z
N MET A 1 9.32 18.62 -1.22
CA MET A 1 8.04 18.01 -0.82
C MET A 1 8.27 16.52 -0.62
N ARG A 2 7.88 15.92 0.52
CA ARG A 2 7.98 14.46 0.72
C ARG A 2 6.71 13.78 0.20
N PHE A 3 6.79 12.53 -0.23
CA PHE A 3 5.61 11.77 -0.71
C PHE A 3 4.51 11.66 0.36
N THR A 4 4.89 11.56 1.63
CA THR A 4 3.95 11.59 2.75
C THR A 4 3.19 12.91 2.86
N ASP A 5 3.77 14.03 2.42
CA ASP A 5 3.07 15.32 2.38
C ASP A 5 2.00 15.28 1.27
N ALA A 6 2.36 14.77 0.10
CA ALA A 6 1.40 14.56 -1.00
C ALA A 6 0.25 13.62 -0.61
N LEU A 7 0.52 12.58 0.19
CA LEU A 7 -0.51 11.66 0.70
C LEU A 7 -1.49 12.34 1.69
N LYS A 8 -1.06 13.39 2.39
CA LYS A 8 -1.96 14.19 3.24
C LYS A 8 -2.81 15.14 2.40
N GLU A 9 -2.33 15.52 1.22
CA GLU A 9 -2.99 16.43 0.29
C GLU A 9 -4.00 15.73 -0.64
N THR A 10 -3.99 14.39 -0.74
CA THR A 10 -4.95 13.61 -1.56
C THR A 10 -6.41 13.64 -1.04
N GLY A 11 -6.71 14.48 -0.04
CA GLY A 11 -8.07 14.73 0.44
C GLY A 11 -8.67 13.54 1.20
N ALA A 12 -9.96 13.25 0.98
CA ALA A 12 -10.72 12.25 1.73
C ALA A 12 -10.48 10.80 1.27
N THR A 13 -9.70 10.58 0.20
CA THR A 13 -9.43 9.23 -0.31
C THR A 13 -8.45 8.53 0.62
N ALA A 14 -8.97 7.59 1.42
CA ALA A 14 -8.15 6.76 2.29
C ALA A 14 -7.14 5.96 1.44
N GLY A 15 -5.86 6.09 1.76
CA GLY A 15 -4.77 5.42 1.07
C GLY A 15 -3.78 4.80 2.04
N LEU A 16 -3.13 3.75 1.57
CA LEU A 16 -2.12 2.97 2.25
C LEU A 16 -0.75 3.28 1.67
N GLN A 17 0.18 3.76 2.49
CA GLN A 17 1.57 3.93 2.07
C GLN A 17 2.31 2.58 2.10
N VAL A 18 2.88 2.18 0.95
CA VAL A 18 3.51 0.87 0.75
C VAL A 18 5.02 0.97 0.57
N HIS A 19 5.49 2.18 0.21
CA HIS A 19 6.88 2.54 0.04
C HIS A 19 7.08 4.00 0.46
N ARG A 20 8.33 4.42 0.70
CA ARG A 20 8.66 5.82 1.00
C ARG A 20 8.21 6.83 -0.08
N SER A 21 7.89 6.35 -1.28
CA SER A 21 7.51 7.15 -2.45
C SER A 21 6.26 6.61 -3.17
N HIS A 22 5.59 5.60 -2.64
CA HIS A 22 4.41 5.00 -3.28
C HIS A 22 3.32 4.66 -2.25
N GLY A 23 2.08 4.76 -2.70
CA GLY A 23 0.89 4.39 -1.96
C GLY A 23 -0.17 3.84 -2.91
N THR A 24 -1.20 3.24 -2.34
CA THR A 24 -2.38 2.73 -3.07
C THR A 24 -3.64 3.17 -2.34
N ALA A 25 -4.74 3.36 -3.05
CA ALA A 25 -6.01 3.70 -2.41
C ALA A 25 -6.67 2.43 -1.85
N ASP A 26 -7.23 2.51 -0.64
CA ASP A 26 -7.78 1.36 0.07
C ASP A 26 -8.88 0.66 -0.74
N ALA A 27 -9.68 1.44 -1.48
CA ALA A 27 -10.76 0.94 -2.34
C ALA A 27 -10.29 -0.02 -3.46
N TYR A 28 -9.00 0.05 -3.83
CA TYR A 28 -8.41 -0.79 -4.88
C TYR A 28 -7.70 -2.02 -4.31
N VAL A 29 -7.52 -2.11 -2.99
CA VAL A 29 -6.92 -3.27 -2.34
C VAL A 29 -7.92 -4.43 -2.35
N GLU A 30 -7.47 -5.59 -2.80
CA GLU A 30 -8.24 -6.83 -2.75
C GLU A 30 -7.77 -7.73 -1.62
N ARG A 31 -6.48 -8.08 -1.60
CA ARG A 31 -5.89 -8.95 -0.56
C ARG A 31 -4.38 -8.80 -0.47
N LEU A 32 -3.80 -9.39 0.57
CA LEU A 32 -2.35 -9.55 0.69
C LEU A 32 -1.91 -10.91 0.13
N LYS A 33 -0.75 -10.92 -0.53
CA LYS A 33 -0.06 -12.12 -0.99
C LYS A 33 1.38 -12.08 -0.46
N ARG A 34 1.90 -13.25 -0.07
CA ARG A 34 3.34 -13.43 0.16
C ARG A 34 3.91 -14.23 -1.00
N ASP A 35 4.96 -13.70 -1.61
CA ASP A 35 5.69 -14.38 -2.68
C ASP A 35 7.18 -14.09 -2.53
N ASN A 36 8.01 -15.13 -2.64
CA ASN A 36 9.48 -15.02 -2.56
C ASN A 36 9.98 -14.14 -1.39
N GLY A 37 9.36 -14.30 -0.21
CA GLY A 37 9.69 -13.54 0.99
C GLY A 37 9.21 -12.07 1.02
N LYS A 38 8.59 -11.58 -0.06
CA LYS A 38 8.04 -10.22 -0.18
C LYS A 38 6.56 -10.21 0.21
N LEU A 39 6.10 -9.07 0.72
CA LEU A 39 4.69 -8.78 0.92
C LEU A 39 4.18 -8.01 -0.29
N LEU A 40 3.12 -8.51 -0.91
CA LEU A 40 2.49 -7.92 -2.09
C LEU A 40 1.04 -7.56 -1.74
N ILE A 41 0.59 -6.43 -2.26
CA ILE A 41 -0.81 -6.05 -2.28
C ILE A 41 -1.34 -6.43 -3.65
N LEU A 42 -2.36 -7.28 -3.68
CA LEU A 42 -3.13 -7.56 -4.88
C LEU A 42 -4.25 -6.55 -4.99
N THR A 43 -4.34 -5.89 -6.14
CA THR A 43 -5.43 -4.97 -6.44
C THR A 43 -6.56 -5.67 -7.17
N ARG A 44 -7.75 -5.06 -7.15
CA ARG A 44 -8.94 -5.55 -7.89
C ARG A 44 -8.77 -5.59 -9.41
N GLU A 45 -7.77 -4.88 -9.91
CA GLU A 45 -7.39 -4.85 -11.33
C GLU A 45 -6.24 -5.82 -11.63
N ALA A 46 -5.98 -6.78 -10.73
CA ALA A 46 -4.94 -7.80 -10.81
C ALA A 46 -3.49 -7.28 -10.85
N PHE A 47 -3.25 -6.04 -10.39
CA PHE A 47 -1.88 -5.55 -10.20
C PHE A 47 -1.29 -6.03 -8.88
N GLU A 48 0.02 -6.31 -8.89
CA GLU A 48 0.79 -6.63 -7.69
C GLU A 48 1.67 -5.44 -7.30
N ILE A 49 1.43 -4.88 -6.11
CA ILE A 49 2.22 -3.76 -5.59
C ILE A 49 3.10 -4.27 -4.43
N PRO A 50 4.44 -4.22 -4.56
CA PRO A 50 5.33 -4.65 -3.49
C PRO A 50 5.32 -3.65 -2.33
N ALA A 51 5.04 -4.16 -1.13
CA ALA A 51 5.21 -3.42 0.11
C ALA A 51 6.66 -3.55 0.60
N SER A 52 7.32 -2.42 0.82
CA SER A 52 8.66 -2.44 1.41
C SER A 52 8.65 -2.89 2.86
N ARG A 53 9.78 -3.45 3.30
CA ARG A 53 9.94 -4.05 4.63
C ARG A 53 9.50 -3.12 5.76
N GLY A 54 9.87 -1.84 5.69
CA GLY A 54 9.53 -0.84 6.72
C GLY A 54 8.04 -0.51 6.81
N TYR A 55 7.27 -0.80 5.76
CA TYR A 55 5.83 -0.52 5.69
C TYR A 55 4.99 -1.80 5.82
N ALA A 56 5.61 -2.98 5.85
CA ALA A 56 4.90 -4.25 5.85
C ALA A 56 4.02 -4.47 7.10
N ALA A 57 4.41 -3.93 8.26
CA ALA A 57 3.60 -4.01 9.48
C ALA A 57 2.31 -3.17 9.35
N GLU A 58 2.42 -1.97 8.81
CA GLU A 58 1.29 -1.08 8.51
C GLU A 58 0.32 -1.72 7.52
N VAL A 59 0.86 -2.20 6.40
CA VAL A 59 0.08 -2.86 5.35
C VAL A 59 -0.68 -4.07 5.90
N ARG A 60 -0.06 -4.90 6.74
CA ARG A 60 -0.75 -6.03 7.36
C ARG A 60 -1.87 -5.60 8.29
N ARG A 61 -1.66 -4.57 9.11
CA ARG A 61 -2.68 -4.08 10.05
C ARG A 61 -3.89 -3.46 9.35
N ARG A 62 -3.69 -2.88 8.16
CA ARG A 62 -4.75 -2.20 7.40
C ARG A 62 -5.63 -3.17 6.61
N VAL A 63 -5.03 -4.24 6.07
CA VAL A 63 -5.68 -5.14 5.09
C VAL A 63 -5.98 -6.53 5.67
N GLY A 64 -5.18 -7.01 6.62
CA GLY A 64 -5.42 -8.28 7.33
C GLY A 64 -6.30 -8.08 8.54
#